data_AF-A0A3P7JZR8-F1
#
_entry.id   AF-A0A3P7JZR8-F1
#
_cell.length_a   1.000
_cell.length_b   1.000
_cell.length_c   1.000
_cell.angle_alpha   90.00
_cell.angle_beta   90.00
_cell.angle_gamma   90.00
#
_symmetry.space_group_name_H-M   'P 1'
#
loop_
_entity.id
_entity.type
_entity.pdbx_description
1 polymer ?
#
loop_
_entity_poly.entity_id
_entity_poly.type
_entity_poly.pdbx_seq_one_letter_code
_entity_poly.pdbx_strand_id
1 'polypeptide(L)'
;MADAAVLRLYNMIDWVKDMVAMREQGGLRKGDHATFADRVFANEMNKNIQICAANYEQTLFKEALKYGFFEYQALRDMYRELCGGQDANMNESLVFRFIETQALILSPICPHIGEQIWQILGKVELIVSSKWPSTQPVDETLCC
;
A
#
# COMPACT_ATOMS: atom_id res chain seq x y z
N MET A 1 2.58 20.79 -12.96
CA MET A 1 1.89 19.62 -12.36
C MET A 1 2.82 18.41 -12.11
N ALA A 2 4.07 18.39 -12.59
CA ALA A 2 5.03 17.34 -12.24
C ALA A 2 5.49 17.40 -10.78
N ASP A 3 5.66 18.61 -10.25
CA ASP A 3 6.24 18.83 -8.91
C ASP A 3 5.43 18.19 -7.78
N ALA A 4 4.10 18.17 -7.91
CA ALA A 4 3.22 17.55 -6.92
C ALA A 4 3.34 16.03 -6.89
N ALA A 5 3.55 15.37 -8.05
CA ALA A 5 3.71 13.93 -8.12
C ALA A 5 5.08 13.49 -7.56
N VAL A 6 6.14 14.24 -7.89
CA VAL A 6 7.48 14.00 -7.35
C VAL A 6 7.49 14.17 -5.83
N LEU A 7 6.84 15.21 -5.31
CA LEU A 7 6.72 15.42 -3.86
C LEU A 7 5.98 14.27 -3.17
N ARG A 8 4.91 13.75 -3.79
CA ARG A 8 4.18 12.58 -3.25
C ARG A 8 5.04 11.32 -3.20
N LEU A 9 5.85 11.07 -4.23
CA LEU A 9 6.78 9.93 -4.25
C LEU A 9 7.85 10.08 -3.17
N TYR A 10 8.41 11.28 -3.02
CA TYR A 10 9.39 11.58 -1.98
C TYR A 10 8.80 11.36 -0.57
N ASN A 11 7.63 11.93 -0.30
CA ASN A 11 6.94 11.74 0.97
C ASN A 11 6.57 10.26 1.23
N MET A 12 6.28 9.49 0.18
CA MET A 12 6.03 8.06 0.30
C MET A 12 7.29 7.31 0.75
N ILE A 13 8.46 7.61 0.16
CA ILE A 13 9.73 6.99 0.56
C ILE A 13 10.06 7.30 2.01
N ASP A 14 9.93 8.57 2.43
CA ASP A 14 10.20 8.95 3.81
C ASP A 14 9.21 8.29 4.77
N TRP A 15 7.92 8.23 4.41
CA TRP A 15 6.94 7.50 5.20
C TRP A 15 7.27 6.00 5.34
N VAL A 16 7.78 5.35 4.29
CA VAL A 16 8.21 3.94 4.38
C VAL A 16 9.37 3.78 5.36
N LYS A 17 10.37 4.69 5.35
CA LYS A 17 11.48 4.66 6.32
C LYS A 17 10.96 4.84 7.75
N ASP A 18 10.03 5.76 7.96
CA ASP A 18 9.41 5.99 9.26
C ASP A 18 8.67 4.75 9.75
N MET A 19 7.92 4.06 8.87
CA MET A 19 7.24 2.80 9.23
C MET A 19 8.22 1.68 9.60
N VAL A 20 9.37 1.59 8.92
CA VAL A 20 10.45 0.65 9.29
C VAL A 20 11.02 0.99 10.67
N ALA A 21 11.31 2.26 10.94
CA ALA A 21 11.78 2.70 12.26
C ALA A 21 10.73 2.44 13.36
N MET A 22 9.44 2.70 13.10
CA MET A 22 8.36 2.40 14.04
C MET A 22 8.22 0.91 14.33
N ARG A 23 8.45 0.04 13.34
CA ARG A 23 8.49 -1.41 13.52
C ARG A 23 9.60 -1.83 14.49
N GLU A 24 10.80 -1.29 14.32
CA GLU A 24 11.96 -1.59 15.18
C GLU A 24 11.73 -1.12 16.62
N GLN A 25 11.05 0.01 16.80
CA GLN A 25 10.67 0.57 18.10
C GLN A 25 9.46 -0.14 18.75
N GLY A 26 8.81 -1.06 18.04
CA GLY A 26 7.60 -1.74 18.53
C GLY A 26 6.37 -0.83 18.62
N GLY A 27 6.35 0.28 17.88
CA GLY A 27 5.24 1.24 17.86
C GLY A 27 4.02 0.79 17.05
N LEU A 28 4.11 -0.33 16.34
CA LEU A 28 3.02 -0.90 15.55
C LEU A 28 2.33 -2.03 16.31
N ARG A 29 1.02 -2.14 16.14
CA ARG A 29 0.24 -3.19 16.78
C ARG A 29 0.56 -4.53 16.12
N LYS A 30 0.97 -5.49 16.95
CA LYS A 30 1.17 -6.90 16.58
C LYS A 30 -0.03 -7.72 17.08
N GLY A 31 -0.73 -8.40 16.19
CA GLY A 31 -1.90 -9.23 16.54
C GLY A 31 -2.91 -9.33 15.40
N ASP A 32 -3.97 -10.11 15.65
CA ASP A 32 -4.99 -10.43 14.65
C ASP A 32 -5.71 -9.20 14.09
N HIS A 33 -6.06 -9.29 12.80
CA HIS A 33 -6.80 -8.32 11.98
C HIS A 33 -8.27 -8.17 12.41
N ALA A 34 -8.49 -7.97 13.70
CA ALA A 34 -9.81 -8.12 14.32
C ALA A 34 -10.64 -6.83 14.30
N THR A 35 -10.02 -5.66 14.11
CA THR A 35 -10.74 -4.39 14.07
C THR A 35 -11.48 -4.22 12.74
N PHE A 36 -12.63 -3.54 12.80
CA PHE A 36 -13.41 -3.21 11.61
C PHE A 36 -12.57 -2.42 10.60
N ALA A 37 -11.79 -1.44 11.08
CA ALA A 37 -10.89 -0.65 10.23
C ALA A 37 -9.84 -1.51 9.50
N ASP A 38 -9.26 -2.51 10.17
CA ASP A 38 -8.30 -3.45 9.55
C ASP A 38 -8.94 -4.24 8.41
N ARG A 39 -10.17 -4.72 8.64
CA ARG A 39 -10.91 -5.53 7.65
C ARG A 39 -11.31 -4.70 6.44
N VAL A 40 -11.85 -3.50 6.66
CA VAL A 40 -12.20 -2.56 5.59
C VAL A 40 -10.95 -2.19 4.79
N PHE A 41 -9.85 -1.85 5.46
CA PHE A 41 -8.60 -1.49 4.79
C PHE A 41 -8.04 -2.65 3.96
N ALA A 42 -7.97 -3.87 4.53
CA ALA A 42 -7.50 -5.05 3.80
C ALA A 42 -8.40 -5.39 2.58
N ASN A 43 -9.71 -5.19 2.72
CA ASN A 43 -10.67 -5.46 1.66
C ASN A 43 -10.56 -4.45 0.51
N GLU A 44 -10.52 -3.15 0.83
CA GLU A 44 -10.34 -2.08 -0.15
C GLU A 44 -8.97 -2.18 -0.85
N MET A 45 -7.92 -2.60 -0.12
CA MET A 45 -6.63 -2.92 -0.72
C MET A 45 -6.76 -4.02 -1.79
N ASN A 46 -7.46 -5.12 -1.48
CA ASN A 46 -7.67 -6.22 -2.42
C ASN A 46 -8.43 -5.73 -3.67
N LYS A 47 -9.48 -4.94 -3.48
CA LYS A 47 -10.30 -4.38 -4.57
C LYS A 47 -9.47 -3.50 -5.50
N ASN A 48 -8.68 -2.57 -4.95
CA ASN A 48 -7.84 -1.69 -5.77
C ASN A 48 -6.74 -2.45 -6.52
N ILE A 49 -6.16 -3.50 -5.92
CA ILE A 49 -5.19 -4.36 -6.61
C ILE A 49 -5.83 -5.05 -7.82
N GLN A 50 -7.05 -5.58 -7.67
CA GLN A 50 -7.77 -6.24 -8.77
C GLN A 50 -8.14 -5.26 -9.89
N ILE A 51 -8.67 -4.08 -9.54
CA ILE A 51 -8.98 -3.02 -10.51
C ILE A 51 -7.71 -2.58 -11.24
N CYS A 52 -6.61 -2.41 -10.52
CA CYS A 52 -5.34 -2.00 -11.10
C CYS A 52 -4.79 -3.05 -12.08
N ALA A 53 -4.86 -4.35 -11.73
CA ALA A 53 -4.47 -5.44 -12.61
C ALA A 53 -5.28 -5.44 -13.91
N ALA A 54 -6.61 -5.35 -13.81
CA ALA A 54 -7.50 -5.30 -14.98
C ALA A 54 -7.24 -4.07 -15.86
N ASN A 55 -6.90 -2.93 -15.27
CA ASN A 55 -6.53 -1.72 -16.03
C ASN A 55 -5.16 -1.86 -16.72
N TYR A 56 -4.18 -2.51 -16.08
CA TYR A 56 -2.89 -2.80 -16.71
C TYR A 56 -3.04 -3.76 -17.89
N GLU A 57 -3.87 -4.80 -17.77
CA GLU A 57 -4.17 -5.74 -18.86
C GLU A 57 -4.84 -5.03 -20.06
N GLN A 58 -5.71 -4.06 -19.79
CA GLN A 58 -6.35 -3.22 -20.80
C GLN A 58 -5.46 -2.08 -21.29
N THR A 59 -4.21 -1.98 -20.84
CA THR A 59 -3.26 -0.89 -21.16
C THR A 59 -3.75 0.52 -20.76
N LEU A 60 -4.68 0.60 -19.81
CA LEU A 60 -5.24 1.85 -19.27
C LEU A 60 -4.36 2.39 -18.14
N PHE A 61 -3.12 2.76 -18.45
CA PHE A 61 -2.12 3.18 -17.45
C PHE A 61 -2.54 4.37 -16.58
N LYS A 62 -3.36 5.29 -17.12
CA LYS A 62 -3.88 6.43 -16.36
C LYS A 62 -4.85 5.97 -15.26
N GLU A 63 -5.75 5.06 -15.56
CA GLU A 63 -6.69 4.50 -14.58
C GLU A 63 -5.97 3.56 -13.62
N ALA A 64 -5.00 2.77 -14.10
CA ALA A 64 -4.16 1.94 -13.25
C ALA A 64 -3.44 2.79 -12.19
N LEU A 65 -2.89 3.96 -12.56
CA LEU A 65 -2.25 4.89 -11.63
C LEU A 65 -3.25 5.54 -10.66
N LYS A 66 -4.45 5.89 -11.13
CA LYS A 66 -5.51 6.44 -10.29
C LYS A 66 -5.82 5.50 -9.12
N TYR A 67 -6.17 4.25 -9.41
CA TYR A 67 -6.53 3.27 -8.38
C TYR A 67 -5.31 2.70 -7.63
N GLY A 68 -4.19 2.51 -8.33
CA GLY A 68 -2.98 1.89 -7.80
C GLY A 68 -2.07 2.82 -7.01
N PHE A 69 -2.27 4.14 -7.08
CA PHE A 69 -1.46 5.11 -6.34
C PHE A 69 -2.31 6.16 -5.62
N PHE A 70 -3.20 6.87 -6.32
CA PHE A 70 -3.95 7.97 -5.69
C PHE A 70 -5.01 7.47 -4.71
N GLU A 71 -5.89 6.57 -5.14
CA GLU A 71 -6.90 5.94 -4.27
C GLU A 71 -6.22 5.06 -3.21
N TYR A 72 -5.15 4.37 -3.57
CA TYR A 72 -4.38 3.53 -2.64
C TYR A 72 -3.79 4.36 -1.49
N GLN A 73 -3.20 5.53 -1.78
CA GLN A 73 -2.73 6.45 -0.75
C GLN A 73 -3.87 7.02 0.10
N ALA A 74 -5.01 7.35 -0.52
CA ALA A 74 -6.18 7.84 0.22
C ALA A 74 -6.70 6.79 1.22
N LEU A 75 -6.76 5.51 0.84
CA LEU A 75 -7.12 4.42 1.75
C LEU A 75 -6.20 4.33 2.96
N ARG A 76 -4.88 4.47 2.75
CA ARG A 76 -3.91 4.47 3.85
C ARG A 76 -4.13 5.66 4.78
N ASP A 77 -4.35 6.85 4.24
CA ASP A 77 -4.56 8.05 5.04
C ASP A 77 -5.86 7.93 5.88
N MET A 78 -6.94 7.41 5.29
CA MET A 78 -8.17 7.06 6.01
C MET A 78 -7.93 6.03 7.11
N TYR A 79 -7.19 4.96 6.82
CA TYR A 79 -6.85 3.94 7.83
C TYR A 79 -6.05 4.53 8.99
N ARG A 80 -5.10 5.42 8.71
CA ARG A 80 -4.32 6.14 9.73
C ARG A 80 -5.20 7.03 10.60
N GLU A 81 -6.14 7.77 10.01
CA GLU A 81 -7.10 8.60 10.77
C GLU A 81 -8.01 7.76 11.66
N LEU A 82 -8.54 6.65 11.14
CA LEU A 82 -9.38 5.72 11.91
C LEU A 82 -8.63 5.09 13.09
N CYS A 83 -7.37 4.71 12.88
CA CYS A 83 -6.51 4.17 13.93
C CYS A 83 -6.11 5.24 14.97
N GLY A 84 -5.79 6.45 14.52
CA GLY A 84 -5.40 7.57 15.37
C GLY A 84 -6.53 8.08 16.28
N GLY A 85 -7.79 7.88 15.89
CA GLY A 85 -8.95 8.26 16.71
C GLY A 85 -9.36 7.23 17.78
N GLN A 86 -8.84 6.00 17.75
CA GLN A 86 -9.28 4.89 18.61
C GLN A 86 -8.22 4.37 19.61
N ASP A 87 -7.14 5.12 19.86
CA ASP A 87 -5.98 4.68 20.68
C ASP A 87 -5.34 3.36 20.20
N ALA A 88 -5.65 2.92 18.98
CA ALA A 88 -5.20 1.67 18.41
C ALA A 88 -4.15 1.94 17.34
N ASN A 89 -2.89 1.58 17.61
CA ASN A 89 -1.83 1.66 16.62
C ASN A 89 -2.17 0.82 15.38
N MET A 90 -1.71 1.29 14.21
CA MET A 90 -1.85 0.59 12.93
C MET A 90 -1.26 -0.82 13.02
N ASN A 91 -1.92 -1.78 12.35
CA ASN A 91 -1.46 -3.16 12.33
C ASN A 91 -0.19 -3.29 11.47
N GLU A 92 0.89 -3.79 12.08
CA GLU A 92 2.17 -3.96 11.38
C GLU A 92 2.01 -4.75 10.08
N SER A 93 1.37 -5.91 10.12
CA SER A 93 1.23 -6.78 8.95
C SER A 93 0.45 -6.12 7.82
N LEU A 94 -0.57 -5.30 8.11
CA LEU A 94 -1.32 -4.59 7.06
C LEU A 94 -0.52 -3.43 6.46
N VAL A 95 0.21 -2.69 7.29
CA VAL A 95 1.06 -1.58 6.84
C VAL A 95 2.15 -2.09 5.92
N PHE A 96 2.86 -3.13 6.32
CA PHE A 96 3.93 -3.70 5.49
C PHE A 96 3.38 -4.36 4.22
N ARG A 97 2.21 -5.01 4.30
CA ARG A 97 1.51 -5.51 3.12
C ARG A 97 1.16 -4.37 2.16
N PHE A 98 0.68 -3.24 2.66
CA PHE A 98 0.38 -2.05 1.85
C PHE A 98 1.63 -1.50 1.14
N ILE A 99 2.76 -1.41 1.86
CA ILE A 99 4.02 -0.91 1.28
C ILE A 99 4.50 -1.86 0.17
N GLU A 100 4.47 -3.16 0.42
CA GLU A 100 4.86 -4.17 -0.57
C GLU A 100 3.98 -4.11 -1.82
N THR A 101 2.65 -4.12 -1.66
CA THR A 101 1.72 -4.08 -2.79
C THR A 101 1.81 -2.76 -3.56
N GLN A 102 1.97 -1.63 -2.87
CA GLN A 102 2.15 -0.32 -3.50
C GLN A 102 3.41 -0.28 -4.37
N ALA A 103 4.52 -0.85 -3.89
CA ALA A 103 5.77 -0.92 -4.66
C ALA A 103 5.60 -1.80 -5.91
N LEU A 104 4.94 -2.95 -5.78
CA LEU A 104 4.67 -3.87 -6.90
C LEU A 104 3.79 -3.24 -7.97
N ILE A 105 2.70 -2.58 -7.56
CA ILE A 105 1.76 -1.91 -8.48
C ILE A 105 2.43 -0.74 -9.21
N LEU A 106 3.37 -0.05 -8.55
CA LEU A 106 4.07 1.10 -9.12
C LEU A 106 5.25 0.69 -10.00
N SER A 107 5.78 -0.53 -9.85
CA SER A 107 6.94 -1.07 -10.58
C SER A 107 6.88 -0.85 -12.11
N PRO A 108 5.73 -1.05 -12.81
CA PRO A 108 5.64 -0.82 -14.26
C PRO A 108 5.79 0.64 -14.70
N ILE A 109 5.55 1.61 -13.81
CA ILE A 109 5.57 3.06 -14.11
C ILE A 109 6.86 3.71 -13.58
N CYS A 110 7.24 3.40 -12.33
CA CYS A 110 8.42 3.96 -11.67
C CYS A 110 9.26 2.84 -11.04
N PRO A 111 9.99 2.05 -11.84
CA PRO A 111 10.72 0.88 -11.36
C PRO A 111 11.81 1.25 -10.35
N HIS A 112 12.52 2.37 -10.55
CA HIS A 112 13.58 2.82 -9.64
C HIS A 112 13.06 3.13 -8.23
N ILE A 113 11.86 3.72 -8.13
CA ILE A 113 11.24 4.05 -6.85
C ILE A 113 10.71 2.79 -6.16
N GLY A 114 10.07 1.90 -6.92
CA GLY A 114 9.65 0.59 -6.42
C GLY A 114 10.82 -0.22 -5.87
N GLU A 115 11.94 -0.26 -6.60
CA GLU A 115 13.17 -0.94 -6.19
C GLU A 115 13.79 -0.30 -4.93
N GLN A 116 13.83 1.02 -4.84
CA GLN A 116 14.31 1.71 -3.64
C GLN A 116 13.48 1.34 -2.40
N ILE A 117 12.15 1.28 -2.53
CA ILE A 117 11.26 0.84 -1.44
C ILE A 117 11.50 -0.62 -1.08
N TRP A 118 11.67 -1.48 -2.09
CA TRP A 118 11.95 -2.90 -1.92
C TRP A 118 13.25 -3.17 -1.15
N GLN A 119 14.29 -2.38 -1.43
CA GLN A 119 15.56 -2.41 -0.70
C GLN A 119 15.42 -1.90 0.74
N ILE A 120 14.63 -0.85 0.98
CA ILE A 120 14.33 -0.37 2.34
C ILE A 120 13.61 -1.44 3.16
N LEU A 121 12.76 -2.26 2.52
CA LEU A 121 12.11 -3.41 3.16
C LEU A 121 13.07 -4.59 3.44
N GLY A 122 14.32 -4.53 2.99
CA GLY A 122 15.32 -5.57 3.20
C GLY A 122 15.13 -6.81 2.33
N LYS A 123 14.39 -6.70 1.22
CA LYS A 123 14.21 -7.81 0.27
C LYS A 123 15.47 -7.95 -0.59
N VAL A 124 15.95 -9.19 -0.76
CA VAL A 124 17.20 -9.48 -1.47
C VAL A 124 17.01 -9.56 -2.98
N GLU A 125 15.82 -9.96 -3.44
CA GLU A 125 15.50 -10.10 -4.86
C GLU A 125 15.08 -8.76 -5.47
N LEU A 126 15.32 -8.60 -6.77
CA LEU A 126 14.84 -7.43 -7.52
C LEU A 126 13.31 -7.43 -7.60
N ILE A 127 12.71 -6.24 -7.54
CA ILE A 127 11.25 -6.11 -7.63
C ILE A 127 10.71 -6.63 -8.96
N VAL A 128 11.50 -6.57 -10.03
CA VAL A 128 11.10 -7.05 -11.36
C VAL A 128 10.95 -8.57 -11.42
N SER A 129 11.62 -9.31 -10.54
CA SER A 129 11.50 -10.78 -10.46
C SER A 129 10.31 -11.23 -9.61
N SER A 130 9.69 -10.30 -8.88
CA SER A 130 8.57 -10.61 -8.00
C SER A 130 7.25 -10.73 -8.78
N LYS A 131 6.32 -11.51 -8.24
CA LYS A 131 5.01 -11.73 -8.84
C LYS A 131 4.05 -10.61 -8.45
N TRP A 132 3.04 -10.38 -9.29
CA TRP A 132 1.92 -9.51 -8.96
C TRP A 132 1.27 -9.94 -7.63
N PRO A 133 0.89 -9.00 -6.74
CA PRO A 133 0.36 -9.35 -5.44
C PRO A 133 -0.95 -10.15 -5.54
N SER A 134 -0.99 -11.29 -4.86
CA SER A 134 -2.19 -12.12 -4.75
C SER A 134 -3.21 -11.49 -3.79
N THR A 135 -4.46 -11.38 -4.21
CA THR A 135 -5.57 -10.87 -3.40
C THR A 135 -6.48 -11.98 -2.92
N GLN A 136 -7.05 -11.84 -1.73
CA GLN A 136 -8.21 -12.64 -1.31
C GLN A 136 -9.49 -12.12 -1.99
N PRO A 137 -10.58 -12.91 -2.03
CA PRO A 137 -11.87 -12.45 -2.52
C PRO A 137 -12.29 -11.16 -1.79
N VAL A 138 -12.78 -10.18 -2.56
CA VAL A 138 -13.28 -8.92 -2.01
C VAL A 138 -14.67 -9.17 -1.44
N ASP A 139 -14.86 -8.81 -0.18
CA ASP A 139 -16.16 -8.86 0.49
C ASP A 139 -16.90 -7.53 0.26
N GLU A 140 -17.89 -7.54 -0.61
CA GLU A 140 -18.66 -6.33 -0.94
C GLU A 140 -19.54 -5.85 0.22
N THR A 141 -19.80 -6.69 1.23
CA THR A 141 -20.65 -6.32 2.37
C THR A 141 -19.98 -5.39 3.37
N LEU A 142 -18.64 -5.31 3.35
CA LEU A 142 -17.86 -4.41 4.20
C LEU A 142 -17.73 -2.99 3.62
N CYS A 143 -18.24 -2.74 2.40
CA CYS A 143 -18.22 -1.43 1.74
C CYS A 143 -19.42 -0.52 2.09
N CYS A 144 -20.29 -0.91 3.02
CA CYS A 144 -21.54 -0.19 3.35
C CYS A 144 -21.50 0.46 4.73
#